data_AF-A0A3M1B0M5-F1
#
_entry.id   AF-A0A3M1B0M5-F1
#
_cell.length_a   1.000
_cell.length_b   1.000
_cell.length_c   1.000
_cell.angle_alpha   90.00
_cell.angle_beta   90.00
_cell.angle_gamma   90.00
#
_symmetry.space_group_name_H-M   'P 1'
#
loop_
_entity.id
_entity.type
_entity.pdbx_description
1 polymer ?
#
loop_
_entity_poly.entity_id
_entity_poly.type
_entity_poly.pdbx_seq_one_letter_code
_entity_poly.pdbx_strand_id
1 'polypeptide(L)'
;GRNGEPATASLLFLPGDLRIHHFFIDGGFPSAEVVTQVFEGVRALVSGGIVGGEDLLAVLSEQLKVPGGRMAVASSLKILEEGAYLYRQGAAFLKFLALPQEVLEGEGDPFVRALIDRLVERFGGILAYGVRIELYDFAGEWGFPLDRVIRTLTRLSREGLLHYAPLPAAQEGGWVLLRETLPLDIDFTPVVRRAALERKKLRQMSRYPTTNRCRRAFILAYFGEMLPPCGRCDVCRGSVDAPRRQPPPSPQEGRSPDLVAEETRTTIRKVLSCVARLNRRFGKRRIAQVLHGSRSESVLRYGLDELPTYGILSDFSIGYIESVIERLEGAGLLRAVGKVYPVLELTVEGREVMLERREAAIGIPEPPARGERRRPAADSPPFSRSGDAALYARLSALRRSLAQTRGIPPFRIFPDRTLREMAERRPSDRAALREIHGVGEWKLAEYGEIFLAEIRREVTEVESQGATTSSAE
;
A
#
# COMPACT_ATOMS: atom_id res chain seq x y z
N GLY A 1 0.30 32.72 -11.34
CA GLY A 1 0.34 31.79 -12.46
C GLY A 1 1.57 32.04 -13.29
N ARG A 2 1.79 31.23 -14.32
CA ARG A 2 2.83 31.51 -15.35
C ARG A 2 2.55 32.81 -16.11
N ASN A 3 1.31 33.29 -16.06
CA ASN A 3 0.83 34.56 -16.58
C ASN A 3 1.06 35.76 -15.64
N GLY A 4 1.78 35.60 -14.53
CA GLY A 4 2.04 36.70 -13.58
C GLY A 4 0.90 36.99 -12.59
N GLU A 5 -0.30 36.49 -12.82
CA GLU A 5 -1.47 36.69 -11.93
C GLU A 5 -1.38 35.88 -10.61
N PRO A 6 -2.21 36.14 -9.59
CA PRO A 6 -2.33 35.26 -8.43
C PRO A 6 -2.72 33.83 -8.85
N ALA A 7 -2.11 32.82 -8.22
CA ALA A 7 -2.50 31.43 -8.41
C ALA A 7 -2.50 30.70 -7.07
N THR A 8 -3.50 29.84 -6.88
CA THR A 8 -3.69 29.08 -5.65
C THR A 8 -3.47 27.60 -5.95
N ALA A 9 -2.78 26.91 -5.04
CA ALA A 9 -2.58 25.47 -5.11
C ALA A 9 -3.05 24.84 -3.79
N SER A 10 -3.90 23.83 -3.88
CA SER A 10 -4.39 23.07 -2.74
C SER A 10 -3.68 21.71 -2.69
N LEU A 11 -3.13 21.35 -1.53
CA LEU A 11 -2.51 20.06 -1.33
C LEU A 11 -3.49 19.10 -0.65
N LEU A 12 -3.90 18.07 -1.38
CA LEU A 12 -4.72 16.98 -0.86
C LEU A 12 -3.80 15.80 -0.50
N PHE A 13 -3.95 15.26 0.70
CA PHE A 13 -3.16 14.11 1.14
C PHE A 13 -3.97 13.24 2.09
N LEU A 14 -4.09 11.96 1.75
CA LEU A 14 -4.64 10.94 2.62
C LEU A 14 -3.53 9.95 3.00
N PRO A 15 -3.22 9.74 4.30
CA PRO A 15 -2.20 8.77 4.72
C PRO A 15 -2.47 7.34 4.22
N GLY A 16 -3.72 7.01 3.90
CA GLY A 16 -4.11 5.73 3.29
C GLY A 16 -3.50 5.48 1.91
N ASP A 17 -3.23 6.54 1.13
CA ASP A 17 -2.69 6.44 -0.24
C ASP A 17 -1.30 5.80 -0.27
N LEU A 18 -0.55 5.89 0.83
CA LEU A 18 0.74 5.22 0.97
C LEU A 18 0.59 3.70 0.81
N ARG A 19 -0.50 3.11 1.29
CA ARG A 19 -0.74 1.66 1.16
C ARG A 19 -0.97 1.28 -0.30
N ILE A 20 -1.67 2.12 -1.05
CA ILE A 20 -1.91 1.92 -2.48
C ILE A 20 -0.59 1.97 -3.25
N HIS A 21 0.28 2.94 -2.96
CA HIS A 21 1.60 3.00 -3.58
C HIS A 21 2.50 1.83 -3.19
N HIS A 22 2.46 1.38 -1.92
CA HIS A 22 3.17 0.17 -1.51
C HIS A 22 2.67 -1.06 -2.29
N PHE A 23 1.36 -1.23 -2.42
CA PHE A 23 0.77 -2.28 -3.25
C PHE A 23 1.26 -2.20 -4.70
N PHE A 24 1.33 -0.99 -5.27
CA PHE A 24 1.83 -0.82 -6.63
C PHE A 24 3.30 -1.18 -6.79
N ILE A 25 4.14 -0.82 -5.81
CA ILE A 25 5.56 -1.17 -5.83
C ILE A 25 5.72 -2.68 -5.67
N ASP A 26 5.00 -3.30 -4.75
CA ASP A 26 5.10 -4.73 -4.49
C ASP A 26 4.61 -5.56 -5.69
N GLY A 27 3.55 -5.11 -6.39
CA GLY A 27 3.10 -5.76 -7.62
C GLY A 27 3.92 -5.44 -8.87
N GLY A 28 4.54 -4.26 -8.95
CA GLY A 28 5.39 -3.86 -10.08
C GLY A 28 6.78 -4.48 -10.02
N PHE A 29 7.24 -4.84 -8.81
CA PHE A 29 8.56 -5.41 -8.55
C PHE A 29 8.45 -6.60 -7.59
N PRO A 30 7.87 -7.73 -8.05
CA PRO A 30 7.67 -8.92 -7.23
C PRO A 30 9.00 -9.50 -6.73
N SER A 31 8.97 -10.18 -5.58
CA SER A 31 10.15 -10.88 -5.04
C SER A 31 10.46 -12.15 -5.84
N ALA A 32 11.69 -12.67 -5.70
CA ALA A 32 12.08 -13.94 -6.31
C ALA A 32 11.15 -15.10 -5.88
N GLU A 33 10.69 -15.09 -4.63
CA GLU A 33 9.71 -16.05 -4.12
C GLU A 33 8.38 -15.97 -4.87
N VAL A 34 7.85 -14.75 -5.10
CA VAL A 34 6.60 -14.56 -5.86
C VAL A 34 6.77 -15.00 -7.31
N VAL A 35 7.89 -14.66 -7.95
CA VAL A 35 8.16 -15.08 -9.34
C VAL A 35 8.29 -16.61 -9.42
N THR A 36 8.91 -17.25 -8.43
CA THR A 36 9.01 -18.71 -8.34
C THR A 36 7.63 -19.37 -8.16
N GLN A 37 6.79 -18.85 -7.27
CA GLN A 37 5.42 -19.34 -7.08
C GLN A 37 4.57 -19.21 -8.36
N VAL A 38 4.70 -18.10 -9.07
CA VAL A 38 4.04 -17.91 -10.37
C VAL A 38 4.53 -18.94 -11.38
N PHE A 39 5.85 -19.18 -11.45
CA PHE A 39 6.43 -20.18 -12.34
C PHE A 39 5.98 -21.60 -12.02
N GLU A 40 5.93 -22.00 -10.74
CA GLU A 40 5.36 -23.28 -10.32
C GLU A 40 3.89 -23.42 -10.72
N GLY A 41 3.11 -22.34 -10.58
CA GLY A 41 1.74 -22.27 -11.08
C GLY A 41 1.66 -22.48 -12.58
N VAL A 42 2.54 -21.85 -13.36
CA VAL A 42 2.59 -22.07 -14.82
C VAL A 42 2.89 -23.54 -15.12
N ARG A 43 3.90 -24.14 -14.47
CA ARG A 43 4.25 -25.55 -14.67
C ARG A 43 3.09 -26.51 -14.38
N ALA A 44 2.28 -26.22 -13.37
CA ALA A 44 1.10 -27.03 -13.04
C ALA A 44 -0.01 -26.96 -14.10
N LEU A 45 -0.05 -25.89 -14.89
CA LEU A 45 -1.05 -25.66 -15.94
C LEU A 45 -0.58 -26.17 -17.32
N VAL A 46 0.68 -26.55 -17.47
CA VAL A 46 1.25 -27.00 -18.75
C VAL A 46 0.84 -28.44 -19.02
N SER A 47 0.16 -28.68 -20.14
CA SER A 47 -0.12 -30.02 -20.67
C SER A 47 0.57 -30.17 -22.03
N GLY A 48 1.60 -31.00 -22.13
CA GLY A 48 2.31 -31.25 -23.39
C GLY A 48 3.21 -30.09 -23.88
N GLY A 49 3.71 -29.23 -22.99
CA GLY A 49 4.64 -28.13 -23.32
C GLY A 49 3.98 -26.82 -23.80
N ILE A 50 2.68 -26.86 -24.07
CA ILE A 50 1.86 -25.70 -24.43
C ILE A 50 0.95 -25.36 -23.27
N VAL A 51 0.95 -24.09 -22.87
CA VAL A 51 -0.07 -23.52 -21.99
C VAL A 51 -1.17 -23.05 -22.94
N GLY A 52 -2.26 -23.83 -23.03
CA GLY A 52 -3.38 -23.56 -23.95
C GLY A 52 -3.95 -22.15 -23.78
N GLY A 53 -4.63 -21.65 -24.81
CA GLY A 53 -5.11 -20.27 -25.02
C GLY A 53 -6.11 -19.69 -24.01
N GLU A 54 -6.06 -20.11 -22.75
CA GLU A 54 -6.65 -19.41 -21.62
C GLU A 54 -5.79 -18.20 -21.24
N ASP A 55 -6.40 -17.12 -20.75
CA ASP A 55 -5.69 -15.99 -20.18
C ASP A 55 -4.91 -16.46 -18.95
N LEU A 56 -3.67 -16.91 -19.14
CA LEU A 56 -2.76 -17.40 -18.09
C LEU A 56 -2.67 -16.42 -16.94
N LEU A 57 -2.72 -15.12 -17.23
CA LEU A 57 -2.75 -14.09 -16.20
C LEU A 57 -4.04 -14.17 -15.38
N ALA A 58 -5.21 -14.34 -16.00
CA ALA A 58 -6.47 -14.52 -15.27
C ALA A 58 -6.45 -15.77 -14.38
N VAL A 59 -6.09 -16.93 -14.95
CA VAL A 59 -6.08 -18.22 -14.23
C VAL A 59 -5.13 -18.15 -13.03
N LEU A 60 -3.89 -17.72 -13.24
CA LEU A 60 -2.90 -17.62 -12.16
C LEU A 60 -3.30 -16.56 -11.14
N SER A 61 -3.93 -15.46 -11.54
CA SER A 61 -4.37 -14.42 -10.59
C SER A 61 -5.52 -14.88 -9.70
N GLU A 62 -6.36 -15.80 -10.18
CA GLU A 62 -7.43 -16.39 -9.40
C GLU A 62 -6.92 -17.47 -8.44
N GLN A 63 -5.99 -18.31 -8.91
CA GLN A 63 -5.43 -19.41 -8.12
C GLN A 63 -4.39 -18.96 -7.10
N LEU A 64 -3.52 -18.01 -7.45
CA LEU A 64 -2.38 -17.60 -6.62
C LEU A 64 -2.70 -16.38 -5.77
N LYS A 65 -2.64 -16.55 -4.44
CA LYS A 65 -2.78 -15.45 -3.47
C LYS A 65 -1.44 -14.81 -3.14
N VAL A 66 -0.83 -14.15 -4.13
CA VAL A 66 0.48 -13.48 -3.99
C VAL A 66 0.37 -12.01 -3.57
N PRO A 67 1.35 -11.46 -2.81
CA PRO A 67 1.45 -10.03 -2.56
C PRO A 67 1.46 -9.23 -3.87
N GLY A 68 0.66 -8.18 -3.96
CA GLY A 68 0.50 -7.37 -5.19
C GLY A 68 -0.53 -7.92 -6.20
N GLY A 69 -1.14 -9.08 -5.91
CA GLY A 69 -2.28 -9.64 -6.67
C GLY A 69 -2.00 -9.83 -8.17
N ARG A 70 -3.01 -9.59 -9.01
CA ARG A 70 -2.93 -9.72 -10.48
C ARG A 70 -1.74 -8.97 -11.08
N MET A 71 -1.38 -7.81 -10.52
CA MET A 71 -0.25 -7.04 -11.03
C MET A 71 1.10 -7.73 -10.76
N ALA A 72 1.26 -8.36 -9.59
CA ALA A 72 2.46 -9.15 -9.29
C ALA A 72 2.58 -10.36 -10.21
N VAL A 73 1.47 -11.03 -10.52
CA VAL A 73 1.44 -12.14 -11.47
C VAL A 73 1.86 -11.67 -12.87
N ALA A 74 1.30 -10.56 -13.36
CA ALA A 74 1.66 -10.00 -14.66
C ALA A 74 3.15 -9.62 -14.74
N SER A 75 3.68 -8.93 -13.72
CA SER A 75 5.09 -8.58 -13.63
C SER A 75 5.99 -9.83 -13.56
N SER A 76 5.54 -10.88 -12.87
CA SER A 76 6.28 -12.14 -12.76
C SER A 76 6.35 -12.88 -14.09
N LEU A 77 5.23 -12.97 -14.83
CA LEU A 77 5.21 -13.55 -16.18
C LEU A 77 6.17 -12.83 -17.12
N LYS A 78 6.21 -11.48 -17.04
CA LYS A 78 7.17 -10.69 -17.81
C LYS A 78 8.63 -10.99 -17.43
N ILE A 79 8.94 -11.11 -16.14
CA ILE A 79 10.29 -11.47 -15.67
C ILE A 79 10.68 -12.86 -16.17
N LEU A 80 9.75 -13.82 -16.17
CA LEU A 80 9.96 -15.18 -16.68
C LEU A 80 10.17 -15.21 -18.19
N GLU A 81 9.45 -14.37 -18.94
CA GLU A 81 9.64 -14.18 -20.38
C GLU A 81 11.02 -13.58 -20.68
N GLU A 82 11.42 -12.52 -19.97
CA GLU A 82 12.76 -11.91 -20.11
C GLU A 82 13.89 -12.88 -19.71
N GLY A 83 13.61 -13.82 -18.81
CA GLY A 83 14.51 -14.91 -18.40
C GLY A 83 14.49 -16.13 -19.33
N ALA A 84 13.73 -16.10 -20.43
CA ALA A 84 13.55 -17.21 -21.37
C ALA A 84 13.05 -18.52 -20.71
N TYR A 85 12.19 -18.39 -19.69
CA TYR A 85 11.44 -19.51 -19.09
C TYR A 85 10.10 -19.73 -19.78
N LEU A 86 9.48 -18.63 -20.24
CA LEU A 86 8.23 -18.62 -20.95
C LEU A 86 8.42 -17.87 -22.27
N TYR A 87 7.67 -18.27 -23.28
CA TYR A 87 7.57 -17.54 -24.53
C TYR A 87 6.11 -17.39 -24.90
N ARG A 88 5.67 -16.16 -25.15
CA ARG A 88 4.34 -15.91 -25.67
C ARG A 88 4.41 -16.00 -27.19
N GLN A 89 3.65 -16.92 -27.79
CA GLN A 89 3.64 -17.10 -29.23
C GLN A 89 3.19 -15.83 -29.94
N GLY A 90 3.92 -15.48 -30.99
CA GLY A 90 3.62 -14.36 -31.85
C GLY A 90 4.88 -13.76 -32.47
N ALA A 91 4.64 -12.82 -33.38
CA ALA A 91 5.70 -12.16 -34.09
C ALA A 91 6.67 -11.42 -33.15
N ALA A 92 7.92 -11.36 -33.55
CA ALA A 92 8.91 -10.44 -33.03
C ALA A 92 9.40 -9.51 -34.14
N PHE A 93 9.84 -8.33 -33.74
CA PHE A 93 10.59 -7.42 -34.59
C PHE A 93 12.09 -7.65 -34.37
N LEU A 94 12.82 -7.83 -35.46
CA LEU A 94 14.27 -8.00 -35.45
C LEU A 94 14.90 -7.03 -36.43
N LYS A 95 15.87 -6.23 -35.98
CA LYS A 95 16.64 -5.32 -36.82
C LYS A 95 18.11 -5.37 -36.46
N PHE A 96 19.00 -5.56 -37.42
CA PHE A 96 20.43 -5.49 -37.20
C PHE A 96 20.86 -4.03 -37.13
N LEU A 97 21.66 -3.69 -36.10
CA LEU A 97 22.23 -2.35 -35.91
C LEU A 97 23.70 -2.31 -36.36
N ALA A 98 24.35 -3.47 -36.39
CA ALA A 98 25.69 -3.70 -36.89
C ALA A 98 25.64 -4.64 -38.12
N LEU A 99 26.72 -4.66 -38.92
CA LEU A 99 26.85 -5.63 -40.01
C LEU A 99 26.93 -7.06 -39.44
N PRO A 100 26.38 -8.09 -40.11
CA PRO A 100 26.44 -9.46 -39.59
C PRO A 100 27.86 -9.95 -39.28
N GLN A 101 28.86 -9.45 -40.01
CA GLN A 101 30.28 -9.74 -39.74
C GLN A 101 30.71 -9.16 -38.39
N GLU A 102 30.36 -7.91 -38.10
CA GLU A 102 30.63 -7.24 -36.82
C GLU A 102 29.93 -7.94 -35.64
N VAL A 103 28.73 -8.50 -35.87
CA VAL A 103 28.04 -9.33 -34.85
C VAL A 103 28.80 -10.62 -34.54
N LEU A 104 29.52 -11.16 -35.52
CA LEU A 104 30.31 -12.40 -35.39
C LEU A 104 31.77 -12.16 -35.00
N GLU A 105 32.24 -10.91 -35.01
CA GLU A 105 33.59 -10.55 -34.60
C GLU A 105 33.79 -10.82 -33.11
N GLY A 106 34.76 -11.69 -32.79
CA GLY A 106 35.03 -12.09 -31.40
C GLY A 106 34.00 -13.05 -30.80
N GLU A 107 32.99 -13.47 -31.56
CA GLU A 107 31.98 -14.42 -31.10
C GLU A 107 32.48 -15.87 -31.26
N GLY A 108 32.65 -16.55 -30.13
CA GLY A 108 33.20 -17.92 -30.07
C GLY A 108 32.16 -19.02 -30.07
N ASP A 109 30.86 -18.71 -29.85
CA ASP A 109 29.81 -19.73 -29.80
C ASP A 109 29.37 -20.15 -31.22
N PRO A 110 29.58 -21.43 -31.63
CA PRO A 110 29.16 -21.93 -32.94
C PRO A 110 27.66 -21.78 -33.21
N PHE A 111 26.84 -21.77 -32.16
CA PHE A 111 25.40 -21.56 -32.29
C PHE A 111 25.06 -20.15 -32.74
N VAL A 112 25.75 -19.14 -32.21
CA VAL A 112 25.51 -17.74 -32.59
C VAL A 112 25.85 -17.57 -34.06
N ARG A 113 26.98 -18.12 -34.51
CA ARG A 113 27.35 -18.15 -35.93
C ARG A 113 26.27 -18.80 -36.79
N ALA A 114 25.86 -20.02 -36.46
CA ALA A 114 24.81 -20.72 -37.22
C ALA A 114 23.48 -19.96 -37.26
N LEU A 115 23.08 -19.33 -36.16
CA LEU A 115 21.85 -18.53 -36.10
C LEU A 115 21.93 -17.29 -36.99
N ILE A 116 23.03 -16.53 -36.90
CA ILE A 116 23.21 -15.32 -37.72
C ILE A 116 23.31 -15.68 -39.20
N ASP A 117 24.05 -16.74 -39.56
CA ASP A 117 24.16 -17.20 -40.95
C ASP A 117 22.78 -17.57 -41.52
N ARG A 118 21.94 -18.30 -40.76
CA ARG A 118 20.57 -18.63 -41.17
C ARG A 118 19.67 -17.41 -41.32
N LEU A 119 19.77 -16.44 -40.40
CA LEU A 119 19.02 -15.20 -40.49
C LEU A 119 19.42 -14.39 -41.74
N VAL A 120 20.71 -14.31 -42.03
CA VAL A 120 21.24 -13.63 -43.23
C VAL A 120 20.83 -14.37 -44.50
N GLU A 121 20.90 -15.70 -44.53
CA GLU A 121 20.46 -16.52 -45.66
C GLU A 121 18.97 -16.31 -45.98
N ARG A 122 18.12 -16.24 -44.93
CA ARG A 122 16.67 -16.11 -45.08
C ARG A 122 16.21 -14.69 -45.42
N PHE A 123 16.78 -13.67 -44.77
CA PHE A 123 16.25 -12.29 -44.82
C PHE A 123 17.19 -11.30 -45.52
N GLY A 124 18.47 -11.64 -45.70
CA GLY A 124 19.46 -10.81 -46.37
C GLY A 124 19.52 -9.37 -45.84
N GLY A 125 19.60 -8.41 -46.76
CA GLY A 125 19.71 -6.98 -46.42
C GLY A 125 18.48 -6.36 -45.74
N ILE A 126 17.33 -7.06 -45.72
CA ILE A 126 16.11 -6.58 -45.06
C ILE A 126 16.32 -6.45 -43.54
N LEU A 127 17.23 -7.25 -42.97
CA LEU A 127 17.59 -7.19 -41.55
C LEU A 127 18.05 -5.80 -41.10
N ALA A 128 18.66 -5.00 -41.98
CA ALA A 128 19.11 -3.64 -41.65
C ALA A 128 17.94 -2.65 -41.46
N TYR A 129 16.80 -2.91 -42.11
CA TYR A 129 15.59 -2.09 -42.01
C TYR A 129 14.65 -2.59 -40.90
N GLY A 130 14.74 -3.88 -40.60
CA GLY A 130 13.95 -4.56 -39.60
C GLY A 130 12.87 -5.43 -40.25
N VAL A 131 12.67 -6.60 -39.67
CA VAL A 131 11.78 -7.63 -40.18
C VAL A 131 10.89 -8.17 -39.07
N ARG A 132 9.67 -8.56 -39.44
CA ARG A 132 8.74 -9.27 -38.58
C ARG A 132 8.99 -10.77 -38.73
N ILE A 133 9.28 -11.47 -37.63
CA ILE A 133 9.63 -12.89 -37.61
C ILE A 133 8.78 -13.66 -36.60
N GLU A 134 8.30 -14.85 -36.97
CA GLU A 134 7.65 -15.79 -36.07
C GLU A 134 8.73 -16.74 -35.50
N LEU A 135 9.29 -16.39 -34.34
CA LEU A 135 10.47 -17.10 -33.81
C LEU A 135 10.22 -18.59 -33.54
N TYR A 136 9.00 -18.94 -33.12
CA TYR A 136 8.63 -20.33 -32.85
C TYR A 136 8.76 -21.20 -34.10
N ASP A 137 8.21 -20.73 -35.22
CA ASP A 137 8.22 -21.46 -36.49
C ASP A 137 9.64 -21.60 -37.05
N PHE A 138 10.42 -20.51 -37.05
CA PHE A 138 11.80 -20.54 -37.54
C PHE A 138 12.72 -21.41 -36.68
N ALA A 139 12.57 -21.34 -35.36
CA ALA A 139 13.35 -22.19 -34.46
C ALA A 139 13.04 -23.68 -34.71
N GLY A 140 11.76 -24.03 -34.91
CA GLY A 140 11.33 -25.37 -35.27
C GLY A 140 11.88 -25.84 -36.63
N GLU A 141 11.74 -25.00 -37.66
CA GLU A 141 12.21 -25.28 -39.04
C GLU A 141 13.72 -25.54 -39.08
N TRP A 142 14.51 -24.78 -38.31
CA TRP A 142 15.97 -24.88 -38.29
C TRP A 142 16.50 -25.84 -37.22
N GLY A 143 15.63 -26.46 -36.42
CA GLY A 143 16.02 -27.37 -35.33
C GLY A 143 16.78 -26.67 -34.20
N PHE A 144 16.58 -25.36 -34.02
CA PHE A 144 17.22 -24.59 -32.96
C PHE A 144 16.37 -24.58 -31.69
N PRO A 145 16.98 -24.75 -30.50
CA PRO A 145 16.25 -24.57 -29.25
C PRO A 145 15.77 -23.12 -29.11
N LEU A 146 14.44 -22.93 -29.04
CA LEU A 146 13.82 -21.60 -29.02
C LEU A 146 14.31 -20.74 -27.84
N ASP A 147 14.53 -21.34 -26.68
CA ASP A 147 15.08 -20.70 -25.50
C ASP A 147 16.48 -20.13 -25.76
N ARG A 148 17.31 -20.88 -26.48
CA ARG A 148 18.67 -20.46 -26.85
C ARG A 148 18.65 -19.35 -27.89
N VAL A 149 17.76 -19.43 -28.88
CA VAL A 149 17.53 -18.34 -29.87
C VAL A 149 17.16 -17.04 -29.15
N ILE A 150 16.14 -17.09 -28.27
CA ILE A 150 15.67 -15.90 -27.54
C ILE A 150 16.78 -15.31 -26.67
N ARG A 151 17.49 -16.13 -25.88
CA ARG A 151 18.60 -15.63 -25.05
C ARG A 151 19.70 -14.97 -25.87
N THR A 152 20.07 -15.57 -27.00
CA THR A 152 21.07 -15.00 -27.91
C THR A 152 20.60 -13.66 -28.47
N LEU A 153 19.38 -13.57 -29.02
CA LEU A 153 18.83 -12.32 -29.56
C LEU A 153 18.69 -11.24 -28.47
N THR A 154 18.22 -11.59 -27.28
CA THR A 154 18.13 -10.66 -26.15
C THR A 154 19.51 -10.17 -25.71
N ARG A 155 20.51 -11.05 -25.65
CA ARG A 155 21.90 -10.68 -25.32
C ARG A 155 22.48 -9.72 -26.35
N LEU A 156 22.45 -10.09 -27.63
CA LEU A 156 22.95 -9.25 -28.73
C LEU A 156 22.20 -7.91 -28.78
N SER A 157 20.93 -7.88 -28.40
CA SER A 157 20.18 -6.62 -28.29
C SER A 157 20.64 -5.73 -27.15
N ARG A 158 20.99 -6.31 -25.99
CA ARG A 158 21.58 -5.56 -24.86
C ARG A 158 22.98 -5.05 -25.17
N GLU A 159 23.73 -5.77 -25.98
CA GLU A 159 25.06 -5.36 -26.47
C GLU A 159 24.99 -4.29 -27.57
N GLY A 160 23.79 -3.99 -28.09
CA GLY A 160 23.58 -2.96 -29.10
C GLY A 160 23.90 -3.38 -30.54
N LEU A 161 24.13 -4.67 -30.77
CA LEU A 161 24.44 -5.23 -32.09
C LEU A 161 23.19 -5.40 -32.96
N LEU A 162 22.04 -5.62 -32.32
CA LEU A 162 20.74 -5.69 -32.97
C LEU A 162 19.63 -5.11 -32.07
N HIS A 163 18.44 -4.96 -32.61
CA HIS A 163 17.23 -4.63 -31.89
C HIS A 163 16.27 -5.80 -32.01
N TYR A 164 16.02 -6.47 -30.89
CA TYR A 164 15.05 -7.54 -30.77
C TYR A 164 13.92 -7.10 -29.84
N ALA A 165 12.68 -7.15 -30.33
CA ALA A 165 11.50 -6.79 -29.57
C ALA A 165 10.35 -7.76 -29.90
N PRO A 166 9.85 -8.55 -28.94
CA PRO A 166 8.60 -9.29 -29.11
C PRO A 166 7.47 -8.31 -29.43
N LEU A 167 6.70 -8.58 -30.48
CA LEU A 167 5.51 -7.79 -30.77
C LEU A 167 4.36 -8.32 -29.89
N PRO A 168 3.40 -7.46 -29.51
CA PRO A 168 2.19 -7.94 -28.85
C PRO A 168 1.54 -8.99 -29.74
N ALA A 169 1.40 -10.22 -29.23
CA ALA A 169 0.61 -11.24 -29.90
C ALA A 169 -0.78 -10.66 -30.20
N ALA A 170 -1.26 -10.79 -31.44
CA ALA A 170 -2.69 -10.76 -31.69
C ALA A 170 -3.34 -11.80 -30.76
N GLN A 171 -4.57 -11.56 -30.31
CA GLN A 171 -5.24 -12.14 -29.14
C GLN A 171 -5.33 -13.69 -29.05
N GLU A 172 -4.63 -14.44 -29.90
CA GLU A 172 -4.72 -15.88 -30.13
C GLU A 172 -3.42 -16.65 -29.84
N GLY A 173 -2.31 -15.97 -29.50
CA GLY A 173 -1.02 -16.63 -29.20
C GLY A 173 -0.98 -17.24 -27.80
N GLY A 174 -0.80 -18.56 -27.70
CA GLY A 174 -0.63 -19.28 -26.43
C GLY A 174 0.74 -19.06 -25.79
N TRP A 175 0.92 -19.52 -24.53
CA TRP A 175 2.24 -19.53 -23.90
C TRP A 175 2.94 -20.87 -24.12
N VAL A 176 4.25 -20.81 -24.36
CA VAL A 176 5.12 -21.97 -24.48
C VAL A 176 6.06 -21.99 -23.30
N LEU A 177 6.15 -23.13 -22.62
CA LEU A 177 7.12 -23.36 -21.57
C LEU A 177 8.46 -23.71 -22.21
N LEU A 178 9.46 -22.87 -22.02
CA LEU A 178 10.79 -23.05 -22.62
C LEU A 178 11.72 -23.86 -21.73
N ARG A 179 11.60 -23.69 -20.41
CA ARG A 179 12.46 -24.31 -19.40
C ARG A 179 11.62 -24.71 -18.20
N GLU A 180 11.98 -25.82 -17.57
CA GLU A 180 11.34 -26.32 -16.35
C GLU A 180 12.25 -26.25 -15.10
N THR A 181 13.49 -25.80 -15.28
CA THR A 181 14.54 -25.88 -14.27
C THR A 181 14.27 -24.97 -13.07
N LEU A 182 14.33 -25.53 -11.87
CA LEU A 182 14.39 -24.81 -10.59
C LEU A 182 15.73 -25.10 -9.89
N PRO A 183 16.32 -24.14 -9.14
CA PRO A 183 15.85 -22.76 -8.94
C PRO A 183 15.90 -21.93 -10.22
N LEU A 184 15.19 -20.80 -10.25
CA LEU A 184 15.22 -19.87 -11.38
C LEU A 184 16.61 -19.25 -11.52
N ASP A 185 17.24 -19.44 -12.68
CA ASP A 185 18.49 -18.81 -13.07
C ASP A 185 18.21 -17.42 -13.66
N ILE A 186 17.74 -16.52 -12.81
CA ILE A 186 17.39 -15.13 -13.14
C ILE A 186 18.07 -14.20 -12.12
N ASP A 187 18.76 -13.17 -12.61
CA ASP A 187 19.29 -12.12 -11.73
C ASP A 187 18.18 -11.16 -11.27
N PHE A 188 17.76 -11.30 -10.02
CA PHE A 188 16.74 -10.45 -9.40
C PHE A 188 17.29 -9.12 -8.86
N THR A 189 18.60 -8.90 -8.89
CA THR A 189 19.25 -7.68 -8.35
C THR A 189 18.66 -6.39 -8.94
N PRO A 190 18.41 -6.28 -10.27
CA PRO A 190 17.80 -5.08 -10.86
C PRO A 190 16.38 -4.82 -10.34
N VAL A 191 15.56 -5.86 -10.18
CA VAL A 191 14.18 -5.77 -9.68
C VAL A 191 14.18 -5.27 -8.24
N VAL A 192 15.00 -5.87 -7.38
CA VAL A 192 15.17 -5.47 -5.97
C VAL A 192 15.64 -4.02 -5.86
N ARG A 193 16.62 -3.62 -6.68
CA ARG A 193 17.16 -2.25 -6.69
C ARG A 193 16.10 -1.23 -7.10
N ARG A 194 15.30 -1.52 -8.13
CA ARG A 194 14.21 -0.64 -8.59
C ARG A 194 13.12 -0.52 -7.51
N ALA A 195 12.70 -1.64 -6.90
CA ALA A 195 11.75 -1.62 -5.80
C ALA A 195 12.23 -0.74 -4.63
N ALA A 196 13.51 -0.87 -4.24
CA ALA A 196 14.10 -0.07 -3.18
C ALA A 196 14.13 1.44 -3.51
N LEU A 197 14.42 1.78 -4.77
CA LEU A 197 14.39 3.16 -5.26
C LEU A 197 12.98 3.76 -5.20
N GLU A 198 11.96 3.04 -5.68
CA GLU A 198 10.57 3.50 -5.64
C GLU A 198 10.07 3.68 -4.20
N ARG A 199 10.41 2.76 -3.28
CA ARG A 199 10.10 2.94 -1.86
C ARG A 199 10.82 4.15 -1.26
N LYS A 200 12.04 4.46 -1.71
CA LYS A 200 12.76 5.67 -1.27
C LYS A 200 12.05 6.93 -1.75
N LYS A 201 11.63 6.98 -3.02
CA LYS A 201 10.85 8.11 -3.58
C LYS A 201 9.53 8.30 -2.81
N LEU A 202 8.81 7.22 -2.55
CA LEU A 202 7.56 7.26 -1.77
C LEU A 202 7.79 7.82 -0.36
N ARG A 203 8.83 7.37 0.36
CA ARG A 203 9.20 7.90 1.69
C ARG A 203 9.60 9.37 1.67
N GLN A 204 10.21 9.85 0.58
CA GLN A 204 10.51 11.27 0.43
C GLN A 204 9.22 12.05 0.22
N MET A 205 8.38 11.63 -0.73
CA MET A 205 7.14 12.33 -1.05
C MET A 205 6.13 12.31 0.11
N SER A 206 6.09 11.25 0.92
CA SER A 206 5.22 11.17 2.10
C SER A 206 5.51 12.25 3.15
N ARG A 207 6.69 12.88 3.11
CA ARG A 207 7.07 13.99 4.00
C ARG A 207 6.63 15.35 3.46
N TYR A 208 6.32 15.44 2.17
CA TYR A 208 5.96 16.70 1.53
C TYR A 208 4.72 17.37 2.15
N PRO A 209 3.64 16.66 2.51
CA PRO A 209 2.46 17.29 3.10
C PRO A 209 2.71 17.88 4.49
N THR A 210 3.52 17.19 5.30
CA THR A 210 3.75 17.54 6.71
C THR A 210 5.05 18.29 6.96
N THR A 211 5.77 18.71 5.92
CA THR A 211 7.05 19.42 6.10
C THR A 211 6.84 20.83 6.64
N ASN A 212 7.70 21.22 7.59
CA ASN A 212 7.81 22.60 8.07
C ASN A 212 8.86 23.41 7.29
N ARG A 213 9.38 22.87 6.19
CA ARG A 213 10.29 23.58 5.28
C ARG A 213 9.51 24.19 4.13
N CYS A 214 10.07 25.23 3.51
CA CYS A 214 9.50 25.86 2.33
C CYS A 214 9.09 24.81 1.27
N ARG A 215 7.81 24.83 0.83
CA ARG A 215 7.29 23.90 -0.18
C ARG A 215 8.09 23.93 -1.48
N ARG A 216 8.42 25.12 -1.96
CA ARG A 216 9.19 25.30 -3.20
C ARG A 216 10.59 24.71 -3.06
N ALA A 217 11.26 25.01 -1.95
CA ALA A 217 12.60 24.48 -1.69
C ALA A 217 12.59 22.94 -1.59
N PHE A 218 11.54 22.35 -0.99
CA PHE A 218 11.38 20.90 -0.96
C PHE A 218 11.26 20.30 -2.36
N ILE A 219 10.39 20.87 -3.22
CA ILE A 219 10.20 20.38 -4.59
C ILE A 219 11.51 20.49 -5.37
N LEU A 220 12.18 21.64 -5.31
CA LEU A 220 13.44 21.85 -6.02
C LEU A 220 14.52 20.87 -5.55
N ALA A 221 14.65 20.67 -4.23
CA ALA A 221 15.62 19.73 -3.66
C ALA A 221 15.33 18.28 -4.09
N TYR A 222 14.06 17.92 -4.31
CA TYR A 222 13.69 16.61 -4.85
C TYR A 222 14.25 16.39 -6.27
N PHE A 223 14.35 17.46 -7.07
CA PHE A 223 14.94 17.44 -8.42
C PHE A 223 16.43 17.82 -8.46
N GLY A 224 17.09 17.96 -7.30
CA GLY A 224 18.53 18.23 -7.20
C GLY A 224 18.91 19.71 -7.16
N GLU A 225 17.94 20.63 -7.11
CA GLU A 225 18.19 22.06 -7.00
C GLU A 225 18.08 22.56 -5.56
N MET A 226 19.05 23.37 -5.11
CA MET A 226 19.03 24.00 -3.80
C MET A 226 18.83 25.50 -3.92
N LEU A 227 17.68 25.99 -3.44
CA LEU A 227 17.36 27.41 -3.40
C LEU A 227 16.87 27.82 -2.01
N PRO A 228 17.04 29.09 -1.64
CA PRO A 228 16.52 29.61 -0.39
C PRO A 228 14.97 29.55 -0.33
N PRO A 229 14.38 29.67 0.87
CA PRO A 229 12.94 29.73 1.06
C PRO A 229 12.27 30.75 0.13
N CYS A 230 11.11 30.41 -0.42
CA CYS A 230 10.51 31.20 -1.49
C CYS A 230 9.76 32.45 -1.04
N GLY A 231 9.53 32.64 0.27
CA GLY A 231 8.74 33.75 0.82
C GLY A 231 7.25 33.74 0.47
N ARG A 232 6.77 32.80 -0.37
CA ARG A 232 5.42 32.87 -0.98
C ARG A 232 4.53 31.63 -0.83
N CYS A 233 5.06 30.50 -0.36
CA CYS A 233 4.22 29.31 -0.10
C CYS A 233 3.50 29.43 1.24
N ASP A 234 2.52 28.55 1.50
CA ASP A 234 1.81 28.44 2.78
C ASP A 234 2.76 28.41 3.99
N VAL A 235 3.84 27.62 3.90
CA VAL A 235 4.84 27.53 4.98
C VAL A 235 5.66 28.82 5.15
N CYS A 236 5.97 29.54 4.07
CA CYS A 236 6.76 30.78 4.14
C CYS A 236 5.91 32.03 4.42
N ARG A 237 4.69 32.09 3.91
CA ARG A 237 3.72 33.16 4.20
C ARG A 237 3.18 33.00 5.61
N GLY A 238 3.07 31.76 6.06
CA GLY A 238 2.78 31.42 7.45
C GLY A 238 3.95 31.55 8.42
N SER A 239 5.06 32.18 8.03
CA SER A 239 6.13 32.59 8.95
C SER A 239 6.25 34.11 9.12
N VAL A 240 5.30 34.91 8.61
CA VAL A 240 5.21 36.34 8.95
C VAL A 240 3.80 36.75 9.44
N ASP A 241 2.69 36.22 8.88
CA ASP A 241 1.34 36.65 9.33
C ASP A 241 0.22 35.57 9.23
N ALA A 242 0.51 34.32 8.87
CA ALA A 242 -0.38 33.29 9.45
C ALA A 242 -0.11 33.32 10.94
N PRO A 243 -1.11 33.06 11.82
CA PRO A 243 -0.75 32.71 13.16
C PRO A 243 0.34 31.64 12.96
N ARG A 244 1.50 31.84 13.61
CA ARG A 244 2.25 30.66 14.04
C ARG A 244 1.14 29.68 14.45
N ARG A 245 1.29 28.38 14.28
CA ARG A 245 0.79 27.61 15.41
C ARG A 245 1.63 28.13 16.61
N GLN A 246 1.25 29.29 17.17
CA GLN A 246 0.96 29.40 18.56
C GLN A 246 0.27 28.06 18.80
N PRO A 247 0.87 27.19 19.61
CA PRO A 247 0.07 26.15 20.20
C PRO A 247 -1.25 26.81 20.60
N PRO A 248 -2.40 26.15 20.39
CA PRO A 248 -3.68 26.69 20.88
C PRO A 248 -3.40 27.30 22.26
N PRO A 249 -3.85 28.54 22.55
CA PRO A 249 -3.43 29.29 23.73
C PRO A 249 -3.30 28.30 24.85
N SER A 250 -2.06 28.13 25.35
CA SER A 250 -1.71 27.01 26.22
C SER A 250 -2.82 26.88 27.24
N PRO A 251 -3.43 25.69 27.47
CA PRO A 251 -4.49 25.50 28.48
C PRO A 251 -3.96 25.67 29.93
N GLN A 252 -2.91 26.46 30.10
CA GLN A 252 -2.02 26.56 31.23
C GLN A 252 -1.61 28.01 31.52
N GLU A 253 -2.45 28.99 31.17
CA GLU A 253 -2.51 30.20 32.00
C GLU A 253 -2.94 29.73 33.41
N GLY A 254 -1.95 29.30 34.23
CA GLY A 254 -2.16 28.78 35.59
C GLY A 254 -1.47 27.47 35.98
N ARG A 255 -0.68 26.78 35.13
CA ARG A 255 0.11 25.61 35.58
C ARG A 255 1.59 25.95 35.71
N SER A 256 2.22 25.51 36.80
CA SER A 256 3.61 25.79 37.10
C SER A 256 4.57 25.10 36.10
N PRO A 257 5.62 25.79 35.60
CA PRO A 257 6.61 25.24 34.68
C PRO A 257 7.23 23.90 35.13
N ASP A 258 7.39 23.72 36.44
CA ASP A 258 7.99 22.52 37.03
C ASP A 258 7.14 21.26 36.82
N LEU A 259 5.81 21.38 36.81
CA LEU A 259 4.90 20.25 36.60
C LEU A 259 4.94 19.73 35.16
N VAL A 260 5.10 20.64 34.18
CA VAL A 260 5.19 20.27 32.76
C VAL A 260 6.50 19.56 32.46
N ALA A 261 7.59 20.02 33.08
CA ALA A 261 8.90 19.37 32.99
C ALA A 261 8.84 17.94 33.57
N GLU A 262 8.15 17.76 34.70
CA GLU A 262 8.02 16.46 35.35
C GLU A 262 7.13 15.47 34.57
N GLU A 263 5.99 15.93 34.05
CA GLU A 263 5.12 15.12 33.17
C GLU A 263 5.86 14.69 31.88
N THR A 264 6.69 15.58 31.33
CA THR A 264 7.52 15.32 30.16
C THR A 264 8.56 14.24 30.46
N ARG A 265 9.33 14.39 31.55
CA ARG A 265 10.33 13.40 32.00
C ARG A 265 9.68 12.04 32.25
N THR A 266 8.52 12.04 32.92
CA THR A 266 7.76 10.81 33.19
C THR A 266 7.31 10.13 31.89
N THR A 267 6.81 10.88 30.92
CA THR A 267 6.36 10.34 29.62
C THR A 267 7.52 9.72 28.85
N ILE A 268 8.67 10.41 28.79
CA ILE A 268 9.90 9.90 28.17
C ILE A 268 10.30 8.56 28.81
N ARG A 269 10.34 8.50 30.14
CA ARG A 269 10.74 7.29 30.88
C ARG A 269 9.77 6.12 30.68
N LYS A 270 8.46 6.38 30.62
CA LYS A 270 7.45 5.35 30.31
C LYS A 270 7.71 4.71 28.95
N VAL A 271 8.02 5.52 27.92
CA VAL A 271 8.34 5.02 26.58
C VAL A 271 9.63 4.20 26.60
N LEU A 272 10.71 4.72 27.19
CA LEU A 272 12.00 4.03 27.27
C LEU A 272 11.91 2.70 28.04
N SER A 273 11.15 2.67 29.14
CA SER A 273 10.88 1.46 29.94
C SER A 273 10.14 0.39 29.13
N CYS A 274 9.17 0.79 28.31
CA CYS A 274 8.46 -0.14 27.42
C CYS A 274 9.41 -0.73 26.37
N VAL A 275 10.26 0.09 25.75
CA VAL A 275 11.27 -0.39 24.79
C VAL A 275 12.25 -1.37 25.45
N ALA A 276 12.68 -1.11 26.69
CA ALA A 276 13.56 -2.02 27.44
C ALA A 276 12.93 -3.40 27.65
N ARG A 277 11.65 -3.44 28.01
CA ARG A 277 10.91 -4.68 28.32
C ARG A 277 10.58 -5.50 27.07
N LEU A 278 10.42 -4.84 25.92
CA LEU A 278 10.11 -5.49 24.64
C LEU A 278 11.34 -6.13 23.97
N ASN A 279 12.51 -6.09 24.62
CA ASN A 279 13.76 -6.79 24.30
C ASN A 279 14.07 -6.88 22.79
N ARG A 280 13.99 -5.74 22.08
CA ARG A 280 14.43 -5.57 20.69
C ARG A 280 13.62 -6.37 19.64
N ARG A 281 12.34 -6.65 19.90
CA ARG A 281 11.51 -7.47 18.99
C ARG A 281 10.50 -6.70 18.13
N PHE A 282 10.26 -5.42 18.43
CA PHE A 282 9.12 -4.71 17.86
C PHE A 282 9.47 -3.29 17.39
N GLY A 283 8.80 -2.86 16.32
CA GLY A 283 8.93 -1.52 15.76
C GLY A 283 7.99 -0.49 16.40
N LYS A 284 8.19 0.78 16.06
CA LYS A 284 7.52 1.96 16.66
C LYS A 284 6.01 1.83 16.90
N ARG A 285 5.27 1.38 15.88
CA ARG A 285 3.80 1.27 15.93
C ARG A 285 3.33 0.28 16.99
N ARG A 286 4.05 -0.83 17.15
CA ARG A 286 3.73 -1.84 18.14
C ARG A 286 3.97 -1.33 19.55
N ILE A 287 5.10 -0.66 19.77
CA ILE A 287 5.44 -0.05 21.05
C ILE A 287 4.38 0.99 21.43
N ALA A 288 3.96 1.83 20.48
CA ALA A 288 2.88 2.79 20.69
C ALA A 288 1.53 2.12 21.02
N GLN A 289 1.19 1.01 20.34
CA GLN A 289 0.00 0.22 20.64
C GLN A 289 0.02 -0.39 22.05
N VAL A 290 1.16 -0.89 22.52
CA VAL A 290 1.32 -1.43 23.88
C VAL A 290 1.16 -0.31 24.91
N LEU A 291 1.89 0.79 24.76
CA LEU A 291 1.83 1.95 25.66
C LEU A 291 0.41 2.54 25.75
N HIS A 292 -0.33 2.55 24.64
CA HIS A 292 -1.73 2.99 24.59
C HIS A 292 -2.70 1.99 25.23
N GLY A 293 -2.38 0.69 25.27
CA GLY A 293 -3.31 -0.35 25.72
C GLY A 293 -4.23 -0.85 24.60
N SER A 294 -3.73 -0.93 23.36
CA SER A 294 -4.51 -1.43 22.22
C SER A 294 -4.83 -2.92 22.36
N ARG A 295 -6.07 -3.32 22.04
CA ARG A 295 -6.51 -4.73 22.00
C ARG A 295 -6.44 -5.34 20.59
N SER A 296 -5.58 -4.83 19.72
CA SER A 296 -5.43 -5.40 18.38
C SER A 296 -5.02 -6.88 18.48
N GLU A 297 -5.54 -7.73 17.60
CA GLU A 297 -5.24 -9.17 17.57
C GLU A 297 -3.76 -9.45 17.71
N SER A 298 -2.95 -8.67 17.01
CA SER A 298 -1.51 -8.84 17.00
C SER A 298 -0.82 -8.42 18.32
N VAL A 299 -1.41 -7.58 19.17
CA VAL A 299 -0.89 -7.25 20.52
C VAL A 299 -1.19 -8.40 21.48
N LEU A 300 -2.42 -8.92 21.44
CA LEU A 300 -2.87 -10.05 22.27
C LEU A 300 -2.14 -11.35 21.90
N ARG A 301 -1.97 -11.62 20.60
CA ARG A 301 -1.27 -12.81 20.09
C ARG A 301 0.15 -12.97 20.61
N TYR A 302 0.84 -11.86 20.89
CA TYR A 302 2.21 -11.87 21.42
C TYR A 302 2.27 -11.67 22.94
N GLY A 303 1.13 -11.72 23.65
CA GLY A 303 1.05 -11.55 25.10
C GLY A 303 1.54 -10.20 25.61
N LEU A 304 1.49 -9.16 24.75
CA LEU A 304 2.07 -7.85 25.10
C LEU A 304 1.17 -7.03 26.03
N ASP A 305 -0.07 -7.49 26.25
CA ASP A 305 -1.02 -6.97 27.21
C ASP A 305 -0.70 -7.35 28.66
N GLU A 306 0.17 -8.34 28.89
CA GLU A 306 0.64 -8.74 30.22
C GLU A 306 1.80 -7.87 30.74
N LEU A 307 2.35 -6.99 29.89
CA LEU A 307 3.48 -6.13 30.28
C LEU A 307 3.02 -5.04 31.26
N PRO A 308 3.82 -4.72 32.30
CA PRO A 308 3.49 -3.62 33.23
C PRO A 308 3.40 -2.24 32.56
N THR A 309 3.97 -2.10 31.36
CA THR A 309 3.92 -0.87 30.56
C THR A 309 2.73 -0.84 29.60
N TYR A 310 1.90 -1.89 29.57
CA TYR A 310 0.68 -1.92 28.77
C TYR A 310 -0.32 -0.89 29.30
N GLY A 311 -0.84 -0.04 28.42
CA GLY A 311 -1.83 0.99 28.78
C GLY A 311 -1.32 2.12 29.67
N ILE A 312 -0.02 2.20 29.98
CA ILE A 312 0.54 3.22 30.90
C ILE A 312 0.46 4.66 30.35
N LEU A 313 0.18 4.79 29.04
CA LEU A 313 -0.08 6.02 28.29
C LEU A 313 -1.47 5.96 27.62
N SER A 314 -2.45 5.27 28.19
CA SER A 314 -3.81 5.11 27.64
C SER A 314 -4.54 6.43 27.39
N ASP A 315 -4.19 7.48 28.14
CA ASP A 315 -4.75 8.82 27.99
C ASP A 315 -4.28 9.53 26.70
N PHE A 316 -3.29 8.97 25.99
CA PHE A 316 -2.74 9.53 24.75
C PHE A 316 -3.07 8.67 23.54
N SER A 317 -3.29 9.30 22.39
CA SER A 317 -3.53 8.57 21.13
C SER A 317 -2.27 7.81 20.68
N ILE A 318 -2.46 6.70 19.95
CA ILE A 318 -1.34 5.94 19.34
C ILE A 318 -0.46 6.86 18.48
N GLY A 319 -1.05 7.76 17.70
CA GLY A 319 -0.31 8.70 16.85
C GLY A 319 0.52 9.72 17.64
N TYR A 320 0.04 10.17 18.80
CA TYR A 320 0.84 11.01 19.70
C TYR A 320 2.02 10.22 20.29
N ILE A 321 1.80 8.98 20.72
CA ILE A 321 2.88 8.15 21.27
C ILE A 321 3.93 7.85 20.19
N GLU A 322 3.50 7.61 18.93
CA GLU A 322 4.41 7.48 17.79
C GLU A 322 5.26 8.75 17.58
N SER A 323 4.69 9.96 17.71
CA SER A 323 5.45 11.21 17.55
C SER A 323 6.43 11.47 18.70
N VAL A 324 6.09 11.05 19.92
CA VAL A 324 7.02 11.03 21.05
C VAL A 324 8.19 10.10 20.76
N ILE A 325 7.93 8.86 20.31
CA ILE A 325 8.98 7.88 19.96
C ILE A 325 9.91 8.44 18.87
N GLU A 326 9.38 9.07 17.83
CA GLU A 326 10.18 9.69 16.77
C GLU A 326 11.08 10.81 17.30
N ARG A 327 10.62 11.56 18.32
CA ARG A 327 11.44 12.57 18.98
C ARG A 327 12.58 11.96 19.80
N LEU A 328 12.34 10.84 20.48
CA LEU A 328 13.37 10.10 21.22
C LEU A 328 14.42 9.49 20.28
N GLU A 329 14.01 8.99 19.12
CA GLU A 329 14.92 8.53 18.07
C GLU A 329 15.78 9.68 17.53
N GLY A 330 15.16 10.82 17.21
CA GLY A 330 15.88 12.01 16.74
C GLY A 330 16.85 12.60 17.77
N ALA A 331 16.60 12.36 19.06
CA ALA A 331 17.47 12.74 20.17
C ALA A 331 18.56 11.71 20.49
N GLY A 332 18.60 10.58 19.77
CA GLY A 332 19.60 9.53 20.02
C GLY A 332 19.35 8.69 21.27
N LEU A 333 18.17 8.79 21.91
CA LEU A 333 17.80 7.94 23.06
C LEU A 333 17.30 6.56 22.59
N LEU A 334 16.74 6.50 21.39
CA LEU A 334 16.33 5.27 20.72
C LEU A 334 17.02 5.15 19.37
N ARG A 335 17.20 3.92 18.89
CA ARG A 335 17.72 3.65 17.54
C ARG A 335 16.95 2.52 16.87
N ALA A 336 16.60 2.73 15.61
CA ALA A 336 16.06 1.68 14.74
C ALA A 336 17.18 0.78 14.20
N VAL A 337 17.01 -0.54 14.33
CA VAL A 337 17.95 -1.55 13.83
C VAL A 337 17.22 -2.49 12.86
N GLY A 338 17.82 -2.74 11.68
CA GLY A 338 17.27 -3.59 10.62
C GLY A 338 16.81 -2.81 9.38
N LYS A 339 16.85 -3.46 8.20
CA LYS A 339 16.57 -2.82 6.89
C LYS A 339 15.13 -3.01 6.39
N VAL A 340 14.50 -4.15 6.70
CA VAL A 340 13.16 -4.53 6.18
C VAL A 340 12.08 -4.34 7.25
N TYR A 341 12.37 -4.72 8.49
CA TYR A 341 11.50 -4.51 9.66
C TYR A 341 12.31 -3.90 10.80
N PRO A 342 12.45 -2.56 10.84
CA PRO A 342 13.25 -1.91 11.87
C PRO A 342 12.62 -2.11 13.25
N VAL A 343 13.37 -2.74 14.15
CA VAL A 343 13.04 -2.85 15.58
C VAL A 343 13.67 -1.70 16.34
N LEU A 344 13.02 -1.23 17.39
CA LEU A 344 13.57 -0.17 18.22
C LEU A 344 14.36 -0.72 19.40
N GLU A 345 15.49 -0.06 19.66
CA GLU A 345 16.41 -0.39 20.74
C GLU A 345 16.79 0.86 21.53
N LEU A 346 17.09 0.67 22.82
CA LEU A 346 17.68 1.71 23.65
C LEU A 346 19.14 1.93 23.27
N THR A 347 19.53 3.19 23.18
CA THR A 347 20.96 3.55 23.17
C THR A 347 21.50 3.57 24.61
N VAL A 348 22.81 3.72 24.75
CA VAL A 348 23.44 3.92 26.07
C VAL A 348 22.83 5.14 26.77
N GLU A 349 22.66 6.25 26.04
CA GLU A 349 22.06 7.46 26.57
C GLU A 349 20.59 7.27 26.96
N GLY A 350 19.81 6.56 26.13
CA GLY A 350 18.43 6.21 26.46
C GLY A 350 18.31 5.36 27.72
N ARG A 351 19.26 4.45 27.96
CA ARG A 351 19.28 3.63 29.17
C ARG A 351 19.60 4.46 30.42
N GLU A 352 20.56 5.39 30.34
CA GLU A 352 20.90 6.28 31.46
C GLU A 352 19.73 7.22 31.82
N VAL A 353 19.02 7.74 30.81
CA VAL A 353 17.80 8.53 31.01
C VAL A 353 16.67 7.70 31.64
N MET A 354 16.48 6.47 31.18
CA MET A 354 15.47 5.56 31.72
C MET A 354 15.70 5.27 33.21
N LEU A 355 16.96 5.12 33.62
CA LEU A 355 17.40 4.83 34.99
C LEU A 355 17.54 6.08 35.89
N GLU A 356 17.09 7.26 35.43
CA GLU A 356 17.23 8.54 36.14
C GLU A 356 18.68 8.97 36.45
N ARG A 357 19.68 8.39 35.77
CA ARG A 357 21.09 8.76 35.95
C ARG A 357 21.49 10.00 35.17
N ARG A 358 20.66 10.38 34.19
CA ARG A 358 20.84 11.54 33.32
C ARG A 358 19.48 12.16 33.00
N GLU A 359 19.39 13.48 33.00
CA GLU A 359 18.18 14.17 32.53
C GLU A 359 18.06 14.14 31.01
N ALA A 360 16.84 13.89 30.54
CA ALA A 360 16.49 14.06 29.13
C ALA A 360 16.29 15.55 28.82
N ALA A 361 17.34 16.22 28.35
CA ALA A 361 17.28 17.62 27.89
C ALA A 361 16.58 17.75 26.52
N ILE A 362 15.37 17.20 26.39
CA ILE A 362 14.60 17.17 25.15
C ILE A 362 13.13 17.55 25.38
N GLY A 363 12.62 18.45 24.54
CA GLY A 363 11.18 18.68 24.42
C GLY A 363 10.54 17.57 23.58
N ILE A 364 9.46 16.98 24.08
CA ILE A 364 8.55 16.11 23.32
C ILE A 364 7.37 16.93 22.79
N PRO A 365 6.65 16.46 21.74
CA PRO A 365 5.46 17.14 21.27
C PRO A 365 4.46 17.38 22.41
N GLU A 366 3.85 18.56 22.47
CA GLU A 366 2.81 18.85 23.45
C GLU A 366 1.65 17.87 23.29
N PRO A 367 1.17 17.25 24.38
CA PRO A 367 0.00 16.41 24.31
C PRO A 367 -1.18 17.23 23.80
N PRO A 368 -2.01 16.67 22.89
CA PRO A 368 -3.24 17.36 22.49
C PRO A 368 -4.05 17.65 23.75
N ALA A 369 -4.71 18.82 23.80
CA ALA A 369 -5.50 19.24 24.96
C ALA A 369 -6.32 18.05 25.47
N ARG A 370 -6.28 17.80 26.79
CA ARG A 370 -7.16 16.85 27.46
C ARG A 370 -8.59 17.35 27.28
N GLY A 371 -9.17 17.12 26.11
CA GLY A 371 -10.59 16.94 25.99
C GLY A 371 -10.93 15.83 26.97
N GLU A 372 -11.88 16.11 27.84
CA GLU A 372 -12.49 15.15 28.74
C GLU A 372 -12.48 13.78 28.07
N ARG A 373 -12.06 12.76 28.83
CA ARG A 373 -12.20 11.36 28.43
C ARG A 373 -13.50 11.24 27.67
N ARG A 374 -13.41 11.09 26.35
CA ARG A 374 -14.49 10.52 25.56
C ARG A 374 -14.61 9.11 26.12
N ARG A 375 -15.42 8.96 27.19
CA ARG A 375 -16.48 7.94 27.23
C ARG A 375 -17.00 7.85 25.80
N PRO A 376 -17.27 6.67 25.25
CA PRO A 376 -17.67 6.54 23.85
C PRO A 376 -18.88 7.44 23.59
N ALA A 377 -18.60 8.67 23.16
CA ALA A 377 -19.58 9.71 22.94
C ALA A 377 -19.87 9.58 21.47
N ALA A 378 -21.04 9.03 21.18
CA ALA A 378 -22.17 9.86 20.81
C ALA A 378 -21.78 11.26 20.29
N ASP A 379 -20.91 11.33 19.28
CA ASP A 379 -20.80 12.50 18.42
C ASP A 379 -21.36 12.12 17.06
N SER A 380 -22.67 12.15 17.02
CA SER A 380 -23.44 12.41 15.81
C SER A 380 -24.63 13.25 16.26
N PRO A 381 -25.08 14.22 15.44
CA PRO A 381 -26.17 15.12 15.81
C PRO A 381 -27.35 14.31 16.36
N PRO A 382 -28.09 14.83 17.36
CA PRO A 382 -29.23 14.12 17.91
C PRO A 382 -30.16 13.75 16.76
N PHE A 383 -30.59 12.48 16.74
CA PHE A 383 -31.67 12.06 15.87
C PHE A 383 -32.87 12.99 16.09
N SER A 384 -33.50 13.41 15.00
CA SER A 384 -34.64 14.33 15.06
C SER A 384 -35.85 13.73 15.80
N ARG A 385 -35.92 12.39 15.92
CA ARG A 385 -37.00 11.64 16.58
C ARG A 385 -36.48 10.46 17.40
N SER A 386 -37.20 10.10 18.47
CA SER A 386 -36.87 8.95 19.33
C SER A 386 -36.86 7.61 18.59
N GLY A 387 -37.73 7.43 17.59
CA GLY A 387 -37.80 6.20 16.78
C GLY A 387 -36.55 5.93 15.92
N ASP A 388 -35.81 6.97 15.54
CA ASP A 388 -34.65 6.82 14.64
C ASP A 388 -33.45 6.21 15.37
N ALA A 389 -33.30 6.49 16.67
CA ALA A 389 -32.27 5.88 17.51
C ALA A 389 -32.51 4.38 17.72
N ALA A 390 -33.77 3.98 17.89
CA ALA A 390 -34.17 2.58 18.03
C ALA A 390 -33.94 1.80 16.73
N LEU A 391 -34.36 2.37 15.58
CA LEU A 391 -34.12 1.78 14.27
C LEU A 391 -32.62 1.67 13.96
N TYR A 392 -31.82 2.70 14.25
CA TYR A 392 -30.37 2.65 14.09
C TYR A 392 -29.71 1.52 14.89
N ALA A 393 -30.16 1.29 16.13
CA ALA A 393 -29.64 0.21 16.97
C ALA A 393 -29.92 -1.17 16.35
N ARG A 394 -31.12 -1.39 15.81
CA ARG A 394 -31.51 -2.63 15.12
C ARG A 394 -30.72 -2.84 13.82
N LEU A 395 -30.64 -1.82 12.96
CA LEU A 395 -29.83 -1.87 11.74
C LEU A 395 -28.34 -2.11 12.05
N SER A 396 -27.84 -1.56 13.16
CA SER A 396 -26.47 -1.80 13.62
C SER A 396 -26.25 -3.22 14.15
N ALA A 397 -27.27 -3.85 14.74
CA ALA A 397 -27.23 -5.25 15.15
C ALA A 397 -27.28 -6.20 13.93
N LEU A 398 -28.18 -5.92 12.98
CA LEU A 398 -28.29 -6.65 11.71
C LEU A 398 -26.99 -6.59 10.90
N ARG A 399 -26.37 -5.41 10.80
CA ARG A 399 -25.06 -5.27 10.16
C ARG A 399 -23.98 -6.11 10.84
N ARG A 400 -24.01 -6.20 12.17
CA ARG A 400 -23.03 -7.00 12.94
C ARG A 400 -23.21 -8.50 12.68
N SER A 401 -24.44 -9.00 12.65
CA SER A 401 -24.70 -10.42 12.37
C SER A 401 -24.26 -10.80 10.96
N LEU A 402 -24.64 -10.02 9.95
CA LEU A 402 -24.24 -10.26 8.55
C LEU A 402 -22.72 -10.21 8.36
N ALA A 403 -22.04 -9.31 9.07
CA ALA A 403 -20.60 -9.17 9.03
C ALA A 403 -19.88 -10.37 9.66
N GLN A 404 -20.42 -10.88 10.77
CA GLN A 404 -19.92 -12.09 11.43
C GLN A 404 -20.09 -13.33 10.54
N THR A 405 -21.26 -13.53 9.94
CA THR A 405 -21.52 -14.66 9.02
C THR A 405 -20.57 -14.66 7.83
N ARG A 406 -20.14 -13.49 7.37
CA ARG A 406 -19.26 -13.33 6.19
C ARG A 406 -17.77 -13.16 6.53
N GLY A 407 -17.40 -13.16 7.81
CA GLY A 407 -16.00 -12.99 8.24
C GLY A 407 -15.37 -11.66 7.81
N ILE A 408 -16.18 -10.59 7.66
CA ILE A 408 -15.71 -9.26 7.23
C ILE A 408 -16.02 -8.18 8.29
N PRO A 409 -15.26 -7.07 8.35
CA PRO A 409 -15.57 -5.98 9.29
C PRO A 409 -16.95 -5.33 9.01
N PRO A 410 -17.77 -5.00 10.05
CA PRO A 410 -19.14 -4.50 9.87
C PRO A 410 -19.31 -3.29 8.95
N PHE A 411 -18.39 -2.34 9.01
CA PHE A 411 -18.43 -1.13 8.19
C PHE A 411 -18.31 -1.39 6.67
N ARG A 412 -17.85 -2.59 6.25
CA ARG A 412 -17.80 -2.96 4.82
C ARG A 412 -19.19 -3.23 4.23
N ILE A 413 -20.17 -3.62 5.04
CA ILE A 413 -21.57 -3.78 4.62
C ILE A 413 -22.16 -2.38 4.39
N PHE A 414 -22.37 -1.63 5.47
CA PHE A 414 -22.72 -0.21 5.42
C PHE A 414 -21.93 0.57 6.48
N PRO A 415 -21.37 1.75 6.15
CA PRO A 415 -20.75 2.61 7.17
C PRO A 415 -21.83 3.22 8.08
N ASP A 416 -21.44 3.69 9.27
CA ASP A 416 -22.37 4.21 10.29
C ASP A 416 -23.25 5.36 9.77
N ARG A 417 -22.67 6.21 8.90
CA ARG A 417 -23.41 7.30 8.24
C ARG A 417 -24.60 6.79 7.43
N THR A 418 -24.42 5.72 6.66
CA THR A 418 -25.47 5.13 5.82
C THR A 418 -26.58 4.54 6.68
N LEU A 419 -26.25 3.83 7.77
CA LEU A 419 -27.28 3.29 8.68
C LEU A 419 -28.08 4.39 9.38
N ARG A 420 -27.44 5.53 9.67
CA ARG A 420 -28.10 6.68 10.28
C ARG A 420 -29.07 7.34 9.31
N GLU A 421 -28.64 7.53 8.07
CA GLU A 421 -29.48 8.06 7.00
C GLU A 421 -30.64 7.11 6.65
N MET A 422 -30.44 5.78 6.70
CA MET A 422 -31.53 4.80 6.60
C MET A 422 -32.52 4.93 7.76
N ALA A 423 -32.03 5.16 8.98
CA ALA A 423 -32.88 5.32 10.15
C ALA A 423 -33.69 6.64 10.13
N GLU A 424 -33.10 7.72 9.61
CA GLU A 424 -33.74 9.03 9.47
C GLU A 424 -34.75 9.07 8.30
N ARG A 425 -34.39 8.52 7.14
CA ARG A 425 -35.23 8.58 5.93
C ARG A 425 -36.22 7.43 5.79
N ARG A 426 -36.01 6.32 6.51
CA ARG A 426 -36.88 5.12 6.52
C ARG A 426 -37.32 4.69 5.10
N PRO A 427 -36.37 4.38 4.20
CA PRO A 427 -36.69 4.00 2.82
C PRO A 427 -37.63 2.79 2.80
N SER A 428 -38.76 2.93 2.10
CA SER A 428 -39.82 1.93 2.03
C SER A 428 -39.64 0.92 0.89
N ASP A 429 -38.81 1.24 -0.09
CA ASP A 429 -38.53 0.42 -1.27
C ASP A 429 -37.07 0.52 -1.75
N ARG A 430 -36.73 -0.28 -2.77
CA ARG A 430 -35.38 -0.33 -3.33
C ARG A 430 -34.93 0.98 -3.96
N ALA A 431 -35.86 1.75 -4.54
CA ALA A 431 -35.56 3.03 -5.17
C ALA A 431 -35.17 4.07 -4.10
N ALA A 432 -35.95 4.18 -3.04
CA ALA A 432 -35.67 5.04 -1.89
C ALA A 432 -34.36 4.63 -1.18
N LEU A 433 -34.07 3.32 -1.08
CA LEU A 433 -32.82 2.86 -0.47
C LEU A 433 -31.59 3.21 -1.30
N ARG A 434 -31.72 3.26 -2.64
CA ARG A 434 -30.65 3.66 -3.57
C ARG A 434 -30.24 5.12 -3.42
N GLU A 435 -31.17 5.99 -3.02
CA GLU A 435 -30.90 7.41 -2.80
C GLU A 435 -30.10 7.69 -1.52
N ILE A 436 -29.94 6.69 -0.65
CA ILE A 436 -29.15 6.80 0.58
C ILE A 436 -27.65 6.82 0.25
N HIS A 437 -26.93 7.79 0.81
CA HIS A 437 -25.50 7.91 0.58
C HIS A 437 -24.72 6.66 1.01
N GLY A 438 -24.01 6.04 0.06
CA GLY A 438 -23.19 4.85 0.29
C GLY A 438 -23.88 3.52 -0.05
N VAL A 439 -25.11 3.55 -0.60
CA VAL A 439 -25.81 2.42 -1.19
C VAL A 439 -25.61 2.40 -2.70
N GLY A 440 -24.61 1.64 -3.16
CA GLY A 440 -24.40 1.37 -4.59
C GLY A 440 -25.18 0.14 -5.07
N GLU A 441 -25.25 -0.07 -6.39
CA GLU A 441 -26.00 -1.17 -7.04
C GLU A 441 -25.70 -2.54 -6.44
N TRP A 442 -24.42 -2.85 -6.22
CA TRP A 442 -24.00 -4.11 -5.62
C TRP A 442 -24.55 -4.30 -4.21
N LYS A 443 -24.49 -3.25 -3.37
CA LYS A 443 -25.01 -3.33 -1.99
C LYS A 443 -26.54 -3.40 -1.95
N LEU A 444 -27.20 -2.76 -2.91
CA LEU A 444 -28.65 -2.81 -3.06
C LEU A 444 -29.12 -4.20 -3.52
N ALA A 445 -28.39 -4.84 -4.44
CA ALA A 445 -28.64 -6.22 -4.83
C ALA A 445 -28.42 -7.19 -3.65
N GLU A 446 -27.30 -7.03 -2.95
CA GLU A 446 -26.84 -8.00 -1.94
C GLU A 446 -27.52 -7.86 -0.58
N TYR A 447 -27.76 -6.64 -0.12
CA TYR A 447 -28.25 -6.35 1.24
C TYR A 447 -29.59 -5.60 1.24
N GLY A 448 -30.07 -5.13 0.08
CA GLY A 448 -31.22 -4.22 0.00
C GLY A 448 -32.47 -4.78 0.66
N GLU A 449 -32.90 -6.00 0.28
CA GLU A 449 -34.12 -6.61 0.84
C GLU A 449 -33.99 -6.90 2.34
N ILE A 450 -32.81 -7.31 2.80
CA ILE A 450 -32.55 -7.65 4.19
C ILE A 450 -32.71 -6.40 5.08
N PHE A 451 -32.16 -5.27 4.63
CA PHE A 451 -32.27 -4.00 5.36
C PHE A 451 -33.67 -3.38 5.22
N LEU A 452 -34.33 -3.49 4.07
CA LEU A 452 -35.72 -3.04 3.89
C LEU A 452 -36.69 -3.81 4.80
N ALA A 453 -36.51 -5.12 4.95
CA ALA A 453 -37.32 -5.94 5.86
C ALA A 453 -37.20 -5.46 7.32
N GLU A 454 -35.98 -5.16 7.78
CA GLU A 454 -35.74 -4.67 9.14
C GLU A 454 -36.30 -3.25 9.37
N ILE A 455 -36.30 -2.40 8.34
CA ILE A 455 -36.91 -1.06 8.38
C ILE A 455 -38.44 -1.15 8.43
N ARG A 456 -39.04 -2.04 7.62
CA ARG A 456 -40.50 -2.23 7.55
C ARG A 456 -41.10 -2.86 8.82
N ARG A 457 -40.28 -3.55 9.62
CA ARG A 457 -40.71 -4.21 10.86
C ARG A 457 -41.38 -3.27 11.86
N GLU A 458 -41.10 -1.97 11.78
CA GLU A 458 -41.66 -0.94 12.66
C GLU A 458 -43.04 -0.43 12.23
N VAL A 459 -43.48 -0.69 10.98
CA VAL A 459 -44.80 -0.23 10.50
C VAL A 459 -45.94 -1.02 11.14
N THR A 460 -45.70 -2.26 11.57
CA THR A 460 -46.73 -3.15 12.13
C THR A 460 -46.93 -3.04 13.66
N GLU A 461 -45.98 -2.50 14.42
CA GLU A 461 -46.12 -2.43 15.89
C GLU A 461 -46.77 -1.13 16.39
N VAL A 462 -46.63 -0.02 15.66
CA VAL A 462 -47.20 1.29 16.03
C VAL A 462 -48.72 1.32 15.83
N GLU A 463 -49.28 0.58 14.87
CA GLU A 463 -50.74 0.50 14.66
C GLU A 463 -51.44 -0.37 15.73
N SER A 464 -50.75 -1.34 16.33
CA SER A 464 -51.34 -2.23 17.34
C SER A 464 -51.51 -1.59 18.73
N GLN A 465 -50.74 -0.55 19.05
CA GLN A 465 -50.82 0.15 20.34
C GLN A 465 -51.71 1.40 20.31
N GLY A 466 -52.05 1.91 19.11
CA GLY A 466 -52.98 3.03 18.94
C GLY A 466 -54.47 2.64 18.88
N ALA A 467 -54.78 1.35 18.70
CA ALA A 467 -56.17 0.87 18.61
C ALA A 467 -56.82 0.54 19.98
N THR A 468 -56.04 0.44 21.06
CA THR A 468 -56.55 0.06 22.40
C THR A 468 -56.87 1.22 23.34
N THR A 469 -56.67 2.48 22.93
CA THR A 469 -56.92 3.67 23.78
C THR A 469 -58.04 4.59 23.28
N SER A 470 -58.85 4.18 22.29
CA SER A 470 -59.97 4.97 21.75
C SER A 470 -61.33 4.26 21.91
N SER A 471 -61.60 3.65 23.07
CA SER A 471 -62.94 3.15 23.42
C SER A 471 -63.16 3.13 24.94
N ALA A 472 -62.94 4.28 25.59
CA ALA A 472 -63.43 4.58 26.93
C ALA A 472 -63.52 6.10 27.11
N GLU A 473 -64.53 6.70 26.49
CA GLU A 473 -65.30 7.86 26.97
C GLU A 473 -66.65 7.90 26.25
#